data_AF-A0A933ZNU2-F1
#
_entry.id   AF-A0A933ZNU2-F1
#
_cell.length_a   1.000
_cell.length_b   1.000
_cell.length_c   1.000
_cell.angle_alpha   90.00
_cell.angle_beta   90.00
_cell.angle_gamma   90.00
#
_symmetry.space_group_name_H-M   'P 1'
#
loop_
_entity.id
_entity.type
_entity.pdbx_description
1 polymer ?
#
loop_
_entity_poly.entity_id
_entity_poly.type
_entity_poly.pdbx_seq_one_letter_code
_entity_poly.pdbx_strand_id
1 'polypeptide(L)'
;MSTRGIRLVLLLALAFAATGCAFTKPTLTFKNARATDIDLEGANLQITFALKNPNPIAVNLASVSYKLEVEGRQVISGKPPNGLHVPATGVADLTFPTRVRFQDIAPVLSTFLTRDSASYRASGTVGIQTPLGVIELPLSHQGTFPVPKMPQVAFQQPRIQGLSFDGARIVFPLQITNRNPFPLPLGGMSATFAVGGANVGTVQAVTPASLAGNQAQVVEIPVQVSFLQAGMAVANAIRSGQAHVKLDAALKSGNASLPISLSENLRFK
;
A
#
# COMPACT_ATOMS: atom_id res chain seq x y z
N MET A 1 40.07 -5.59 -83.87
CA MET A 1 40.96 -5.02 -82.83
C MET A 1 40.26 -3.78 -82.27
N SER A 2 39.39 -3.97 -81.28
CA SER A 2 39.65 -3.86 -79.82
C SER A 2 39.88 -2.43 -79.35
N THR A 3 38.89 -1.85 -78.66
CA THR A 3 38.99 -0.98 -77.47
C THR A 3 37.63 -0.32 -77.13
N ARG A 4 36.64 -1.12 -76.72
CA ARG A 4 35.43 -0.65 -76.03
C ARG A 4 35.12 -1.64 -74.92
N GLY A 5 35.66 -1.43 -73.72
CA GLY A 5 35.40 -2.38 -72.63
C GLY A 5 36.09 -2.15 -71.29
N ILE A 6 36.73 -1.00 -71.03
CA ILE A 6 37.47 -0.80 -69.76
C ILE A 6 37.21 0.59 -69.15
N ARG A 7 35.95 1.01 -69.07
CA ARG A 7 35.55 2.18 -68.25
C ARG A 7 34.27 1.95 -67.42
N LEU A 8 33.73 0.73 -67.39
CA LEU A 8 32.44 0.43 -66.74
C LEU A 8 32.51 -0.71 -65.71
N VAL A 9 33.63 -0.83 -64.98
CA VAL A 9 33.74 -1.79 -63.85
C VAL A 9 34.26 -1.12 -62.57
N LEU A 10 34.70 0.14 -62.62
CA LEU A 10 35.28 0.84 -61.47
C LEU A 10 34.35 1.88 -60.81
N LEU A 11 33.04 1.75 -61.03
CA LEU A 11 32.00 2.57 -60.36
C LEU A 11 30.98 1.74 -59.57
N LEU A 12 31.15 0.41 -59.50
CA LEU A 12 30.26 -0.50 -58.77
C LEU A 12 30.94 -1.21 -57.58
N ALA A 13 32.07 -0.70 -57.11
CA ALA A 13 32.76 -1.21 -55.92
C ALA A 13 32.78 -0.20 -54.76
N LEU A 14 32.06 0.92 -54.88
CA LEU A 14 31.98 1.98 -53.85
C LEU A 14 30.56 2.20 -53.29
N ALA A 15 29.66 1.22 -53.46
CA ALA A 15 28.28 1.32 -52.98
C ALA A 15 27.87 0.23 -51.96
N PHE A 16 28.81 -0.60 -51.49
CA PHE A 16 28.51 -1.73 -50.59
C PHE A 16 29.15 -1.64 -49.19
N ALA A 17 29.78 -0.51 -48.84
CA ALA A 17 30.54 -0.37 -47.59
C ALA A 17 29.88 0.52 -46.51
N ALA A 18 28.57 0.82 -46.61
CA ALA A 18 27.90 1.74 -45.67
C ALA A 18 26.62 1.18 -45.03
N THR A 19 26.32 -0.11 -45.13
CA THR A 19 25.32 -0.74 -44.26
C THR A 19 25.98 -1.29 -42.99
N GLY A 20 26.76 -0.45 -42.31
CA GLY A 20 27.06 -0.70 -40.91
C GLY A 20 25.77 -0.48 -40.14
N CYS A 21 25.02 -1.55 -39.86
CA CYS A 21 23.93 -1.52 -38.89
C CYS A 21 24.55 -1.20 -37.51
N ALA A 22 24.83 0.07 -37.24
CA ALA A 22 25.34 0.52 -35.97
C ALA A 22 24.25 0.27 -34.91
N PHE A 23 24.47 -0.76 -34.09
CA PHE A 23 23.56 -1.06 -32.99
C PHE A 23 23.54 0.13 -32.03
N THR A 24 22.37 0.74 -31.88
CA THR A 24 22.14 1.91 -31.03
C THR A 24 21.72 1.44 -29.64
N LYS A 25 22.36 1.95 -28.58
CA LYS A 25 22.06 1.57 -27.20
C LYS A 25 20.57 1.81 -26.86
N PRO A 26 19.83 0.80 -26.35
CA PRO A 26 18.47 1.00 -25.87
C PRO A 26 18.40 2.03 -24.73
N THR A 27 17.26 2.69 -24.59
CA THR A 27 17.06 3.75 -23.59
C THR A 27 15.98 3.37 -22.58
N LEU A 28 16.26 3.59 -21.30
CA LEU A 28 15.28 3.49 -20.21
C LEU A 28 14.77 4.86 -19.82
N THR A 29 13.45 5.02 -19.77
CA THR A 29 12.80 6.27 -19.34
C THR A 29 11.79 5.98 -18.24
N PHE A 30 11.81 6.75 -17.16
CA PHE A 30 10.79 6.65 -16.11
C PHE A 30 9.41 6.99 -16.68
N LYS A 31 8.42 6.14 -16.40
CA LYS A 31 7.04 6.32 -16.89
C LYS A 31 6.12 6.77 -15.76
N ASN A 32 6.07 6.00 -14.67
CA ASN A 32 5.27 6.33 -13.50
C ASN A 32 5.70 5.52 -12.27
N ALA A 33 5.24 5.97 -11.11
CA ALA A 33 5.23 5.21 -9.87
C ALA A 33 3.81 5.27 -9.29
N ARG A 34 3.30 4.13 -8.82
CA ARG A 34 1.96 4.01 -8.24
C ARG A 34 2.01 3.22 -6.95
N ALA A 35 1.33 3.73 -5.93
CA ALA A 35 1.04 2.97 -4.72
C ALA A 35 -0.36 2.33 -4.86
N THR A 36 -0.45 1.02 -4.67
CA THR A 36 -1.70 0.25 -4.62
C THR A 36 -1.78 -0.52 -3.31
N ASP A 37 -2.96 -1.07 -3.00
CA ASP A 37 -3.17 -1.95 -1.84
C ASP A 37 -2.58 -1.38 -0.54
N ILE A 38 -2.88 -0.10 -0.32
CA ILE A 38 -2.41 0.66 0.83
C ILE A 38 -3.28 0.29 2.03
N ASP A 39 -2.66 -0.24 3.08
CA ASP A 39 -3.29 -0.56 4.35
C ASP A 39 -2.43 -0.07 5.51
N LEU A 40 -2.66 -0.57 6.72
CA LEU A 40 -1.92 -0.15 7.92
C LEU A 40 -0.64 -0.96 8.16
N GLU A 41 -0.41 -2.02 7.38
CA GLU A 41 0.83 -2.81 7.37
C GLU A 41 1.85 -2.24 6.37
N GLY A 42 1.38 -1.81 5.19
CA GLY A 42 2.23 -1.36 4.10
C GLY A 42 1.50 -0.86 2.86
N ALA A 43 2.28 -0.67 1.80
CA ALA A 43 1.78 -0.29 0.49
C ALA A 43 2.52 -1.08 -0.61
N ASN A 44 1.80 -1.45 -1.67
CA ASN A 44 2.41 -2.02 -2.86
C ASN A 44 2.86 -0.87 -3.77
N LEU A 45 4.18 -0.72 -3.94
CA LEU A 45 4.76 0.25 -4.86
C LEU A 45 5.04 -0.43 -6.21
N GLN A 46 4.54 0.15 -7.29
CA GLN A 46 4.81 -0.26 -8.66
C GLN A 46 5.54 0.87 -9.37
N ILE A 47 6.80 0.63 -9.74
CA ILE A 47 7.62 1.60 -10.47
C ILE A 47 7.81 1.10 -11.90
N THR A 48 7.40 1.90 -12.88
CA THR A 48 7.41 1.52 -14.29
C THR A 48 8.42 2.35 -15.08
N PHE A 49 9.29 1.68 -15.82
CA PHE A 49 10.18 2.28 -16.81
C PHE A 49 9.84 1.77 -18.20
N ALA A 50 9.88 2.66 -19.20
CA ALA A 50 9.78 2.28 -20.60
C ALA A 50 11.18 2.00 -21.16
N LEU A 51 11.39 0.78 -21.65
CA LEU A 51 12.59 0.37 -22.37
C LEU A 51 12.32 0.48 -23.88
N LYS A 52 12.95 1.47 -24.52
CA LYS A 52 12.86 1.69 -25.97
C LYS A 52 14.04 1.06 -26.67
N ASN A 53 13.76 0.18 -27.62
CA ASN A 53 14.73 -0.44 -28.50
C ASN A 53 14.68 0.24 -29.88
N PRO A 54 15.66 1.09 -30.23
CA PRO A 54 15.70 1.73 -31.54
C PRO A 54 16.17 0.79 -32.66
N ASN A 55 16.64 -0.41 -32.34
CA ASN A 55 17.27 -1.32 -33.30
C ASN A 55 16.24 -2.16 -34.06
N PRO A 56 16.50 -2.52 -35.32
CA PRO A 56 15.63 -3.41 -36.12
C PRO A 56 15.70 -4.89 -35.68
N ILE A 57 16.36 -5.19 -34.56
CA ILE A 57 16.48 -6.52 -33.98
C ILE A 57 15.94 -6.45 -32.56
N ALA A 58 15.15 -7.45 -32.17
CA ALA A 58 14.61 -7.54 -30.82
C ALA A 58 15.71 -7.81 -29.78
N VAL A 59 15.50 -7.35 -28.55
CA VAL A 59 16.45 -7.52 -27.44
C VAL A 59 15.75 -8.16 -26.25
N ASN A 60 16.51 -8.92 -25.45
CA ASN A 60 15.98 -9.61 -24.28
C ASN A 60 16.64 -9.06 -23.02
N LEU A 61 15.89 -9.07 -21.92
CA LEU A 61 16.44 -8.77 -20.60
C LEU A 61 17.36 -9.91 -20.14
N ALA A 62 18.61 -9.59 -19.81
CA ALA A 62 19.61 -10.53 -19.29
C ALA A 62 19.64 -10.55 -17.76
N SER A 63 19.58 -9.38 -17.14
CA SER A 63 19.66 -9.23 -15.68
C SER A 63 18.95 -7.97 -15.21
N VAL A 64 18.53 -7.98 -13.95
CA VAL A 64 18.11 -6.78 -13.24
C VAL A 64 18.65 -6.87 -11.83
N SER A 65 19.23 -5.77 -11.38
CA SER A 65 19.44 -5.46 -9.98
C SER A 65 18.67 -4.18 -9.69
N TYR A 66 17.82 -4.20 -8.67
CA TYR A 66 17.17 -2.98 -8.20
C TYR A 66 17.22 -2.92 -6.69
N LYS A 67 17.21 -1.69 -6.20
CA LYS A 67 17.22 -1.33 -4.80
C LYS A 67 16.15 -0.25 -4.61
N LEU A 68 15.27 -0.48 -3.66
CA LEU A 68 14.36 0.55 -3.17
C LEU A 68 14.84 1.02 -1.82
N GLU A 69 14.97 2.34 -1.66
CA GLU A 69 15.17 3.00 -0.39
C GLU A 69 13.94 3.82 -0.04
N VAL A 70 13.54 3.81 1.22
CA VAL A 70 12.51 4.69 1.78
C VAL A 70 13.11 5.43 2.96
N GLU A 71 13.00 6.76 2.98
CA GLU A 71 13.63 7.60 4.00
C GLU A 71 15.13 7.27 4.19
N GLY A 72 15.82 6.96 3.07
CA GLY A 72 17.24 6.59 3.06
C GLY A 72 17.57 5.18 3.54
N ARG A 73 16.58 4.34 3.87
CA ARG A 73 16.78 2.94 4.28
C ARG A 73 16.42 1.97 3.15
N GLN A 74 17.32 1.06 2.85
CA GLN A 74 17.10 0.00 1.88
C GLN A 74 16.02 -0.98 2.38
N VAL A 75 14.97 -1.18 1.57
CA VAL A 75 13.85 -2.05 1.91
C VAL A 75 13.81 -3.34 1.09
N ILE A 76 14.13 -3.32 -0.21
CA ILE A 76 13.99 -4.52 -1.08
C ILE A 76 15.09 -4.58 -2.16
N SER A 77 15.45 -5.82 -2.54
CA SER A 77 16.11 -6.19 -3.80
C SER A 77 15.41 -7.40 -4.44
N GLY A 78 15.40 -7.48 -5.78
CA GLY A 78 14.75 -8.59 -6.50
C GLY A 78 15.18 -8.73 -7.97
N LYS A 79 14.65 -9.76 -8.65
CA LYS A 79 14.80 -10.03 -10.08
C LYS A 79 13.39 -10.16 -10.68
N PRO A 80 13.05 -9.48 -11.79
CA PRO A 80 11.70 -9.55 -12.36
C PRO A 80 11.37 -10.98 -12.81
N PRO A 81 10.09 -11.36 -12.80
CA PRO A 81 9.65 -12.71 -13.16
C PRO A 81 9.79 -12.93 -14.67
N ASN A 82 10.96 -13.44 -15.07
CA ASN A 82 11.33 -13.93 -16.41
C ASN A 82 11.48 -12.88 -17.52
N GLY A 83 12.37 -13.18 -18.46
CA GLY A 83 12.97 -12.30 -19.45
C GLY A 83 11.98 -11.47 -20.27
N LEU A 84 11.97 -10.16 -20.03
CA LEU A 84 11.26 -9.20 -20.87
C LEU A 84 11.84 -9.23 -22.28
N HIS A 85 10.97 -9.50 -23.26
CA HIS A 85 11.27 -9.37 -24.69
C HIS A 85 10.88 -7.98 -25.17
N VAL A 86 11.83 -7.26 -25.77
CA VAL A 86 11.58 -5.95 -26.38
C VAL A 86 11.63 -6.09 -27.90
N PRO A 87 10.52 -5.85 -28.60
CA PRO A 87 10.48 -5.98 -30.06
C PRO A 87 11.51 -5.09 -30.77
N ALA A 88 11.81 -5.44 -32.01
CA ALA A 88 12.55 -4.59 -32.93
C ALA A 88 11.82 -3.24 -33.08
N THR A 89 12.55 -2.13 -33.02
CA THR A 89 12.01 -0.76 -33.12
C THR A 89 10.84 -0.48 -32.16
N GLY A 90 10.79 -1.20 -31.04
CA GLY A 90 9.65 -1.25 -30.12
C GLY A 90 9.93 -0.65 -28.75
N VAL A 91 8.88 -0.67 -27.92
CA VAL A 91 8.93 -0.26 -26.51
C VAL A 91 8.30 -1.36 -25.66
N ALA A 92 8.89 -1.64 -24.51
CA ALA A 92 8.33 -2.54 -23.51
C ALA A 92 8.38 -1.89 -22.12
N ASP A 93 7.35 -2.13 -21.30
CA ASP A 93 7.29 -1.63 -19.94
C ASP A 93 7.98 -2.63 -18.98
N LEU A 94 8.90 -2.11 -18.16
CA LEU A 94 9.52 -2.78 -17.03
C LEU A 94 8.86 -2.29 -15.74
N THR A 95 8.02 -3.13 -15.13
CA THR A 95 7.37 -2.83 -13.85
C THR A 95 8.06 -3.57 -12.72
N PHE A 96 8.45 -2.83 -11.69
CA PHE A 96 9.05 -3.37 -10.46
C PHE A 96 8.01 -3.32 -9.33
N PRO A 97 7.26 -4.42 -9.09
CA PRO A 97 6.33 -4.49 -7.97
C PRO A 97 7.10 -4.77 -6.67
N THR A 98 6.77 -4.05 -5.60
CA THR A 98 7.48 -4.16 -4.33
C THR A 98 6.53 -3.78 -3.18
N ARG A 99 6.32 -4.67 -2.22
CA ARG A 99 5.53 -4.35 -1.02
C ARG A 99 6.44 -3.73 0.03
N VAL A 100 6.18 -2.47 0.35
CA VAL A 100 6.89 -1.73 1.37
C VAL A 100 6.10 -1.87 2.67
N ARG A 101 6.67 -2.54 3.69
CA ARG A 101 6.06 -2.66 5.01
C ARG A 101 6.53 -1.52 5.90
N PHE A 102 5.63 -0.86 6.62
CA PHE A 102 6.01 0.30 7.45
C PHE A 102 6.92 -0.07 8.61
N GLN A 103 6.81 -1.29 9.12
CA GLN A 103 7.70 -1.83 10.16
C GLN A 103 9.16 -1.90 9.69
N ASP A 104 9.41 -2.02 8.39
CA ASP A 104 10.76 -2.09 7.82
C ASP A 104 11.39 -0.70 7.63
N ILE A 105 10.57 0.36 7.64
CA ILE A 105 11.00 1.74 7.31
C ILE A 105 11.42 2.51 8.56
N ALA A 106 10.79 2.32 9.72
CA ALA A 106 11.03 3.13 10.91
C ALA A 106 11.15 2.30 12.20
N PRO A 107 12.18 2.53 13.04
CA PRO A 107 12.26 1.93 14.38
C PRO A 107 11.18 2.48 15.32
N VAL A 108 10.56 3.61 14.97
CA VAL A 108 9.43 4.22 15.69
C VAL A 108 8.27 4.42 14.70
N LEU A 109 7.48 3.37 14.51
CA LEU A 109 6.28 3.35 13.65
C LEU A 109 5.36 4.55 13.91
N SER A 110 5.19 4.95 15.17
CA SER A 110 4.31 6.07 15.54
C SER A 110 4.74 7.42 14.97
N THR A 111 6.04 7.69 14.84
CA THR A 111 6.55 8.93 14.23
C THR A 111 6.44 8.92 12.72
N PHE A 112 6.51 7.75 12.10
CA PHE A 112 6.33 7.64 10.65
C PHE A 112 4.85 7.84 10.28
N LEU A 113 3.93 7.19 11.00
CA LEU A 113 2.48 7.24 10.76
C LEU A 113 1.85 8.62 11.06
N THR A 114 2.59 9.57 11.64
CA THR A 114 2.16 10.97 11.78
C THR A 114 2.54 11.85 10.60
N ARG A 115 3.43 11.39 9.70
CA ARG A 115 3.79 12.13 8.49
C ARG A 115 2.70 12.01 7.43
N ASP A 116 2.64 12.99 6.53
CA ASP A 116 1.74 12.94 5.39
C ASP A 116 2.33 12.12 4.22
N SER A 117 3.65 12.15 4.05
CA SER A 117 4.36 11.49 2.97
C SER A 117 5.75 11.02 3.38
N ALA A 118 6.25 10.01 2.67
CA ALA A 118 7.61 9.50 2.78
C ALA A 118 8.31 9.55 1.41
N SER A 119 9.60 9.88 1.45
CA SER A 119 10.48 9.89 0.28
C SER A 119 10.95 8.47 -0.07
N TYR A 120 11.08 8.19 -1.35
CA TYR A 120 11.68 6.96 -1.85
C TYR A 120 12.72 7.24 -2.94
N ARG A 121 13.69 6.33 -3.06
CA ARG A 121 14.66 6.27 -4.14
C ARG A 121 14.69 4.87 -4.70
N ALA A 122 14.42 4.73 -5.99
CA ALA A 122 14.61 3.50 -6.74
C ALA A 122 15.88 3.62 -7.57
N SER A 123 16.82 2.70 -7.37
CA SER A 123 18.08 2.67 -8.10
C SER A 123 18.43 1.25 -8.53
N GLY A 124 19.29 1.09 -9.54
CA GLY A 124 19.66 -0.24 -10.00
C GLY A 124 20.34 -0.26 -11.36
N THR A 125 20.45 -1.46 -11.91
CA THR A 125 21.04 -1.74 -13.22
C THR A 125 20.21 -2.80 -13.95
N VAL A 126 19.92 -2.53 -15.22
CA VAL A 126 19.23 -3.44 -16.14
C VAL A 126 20.23 -3.89 -17.19
N GLY A 127 20.52 -5.19 -17.25
CA GLY A 127 21.34 -5.80 -18.30
C GLY A 127 20.47 -6.23 -19.47
N ILE A 128 20.76 -5.74 -20.67
CA ILE A 128 20.07 -6.12 -21.91
C ILE A 128 20.98 -7.01 -22.74
N GLN A 129 20.50 -8.20 -23.07
CA GLN A 129 21.16 -9.09 -24.01
C GLN A 129 21.02 -8.53 -25.43
N THR A 130 22.15 -8.23 -26.05
CA THR A 130 22.24 -7.79 -27.44
C THR A 130 23.15 -8.74 -28.22
N PRO A 131 23.17 -8.67 -29.57
CA PRO A 131 24.14 -9.40 -30.37
C PRO A 131 25.61 -9.05 -30.06
N LEU A 132 25.87 -7.87 -29.46
CA LEU A 132 27.21 -7.41 -29.08
C LEU A 132 27.61 -7.82 -27.65
N GLY A 133 26.75 -8.55 -26.94
CA GLY A 133 26.92 -8.87 -25.52
C GLY A 133 25.87 -8.19 -24.63
N VAL A 134 26.05 -8.28 -23.32
CA VAL A 134 25.15 -7.66 -22.34
C VAL A 134 25.53 -6.18 -22.15
N ILE A 135 24.56 -5.29 -22.36
CA ILE A 135 24.72 -3.86 -22.10
C ILE A 135 23.99 -3.50 -20.82
N GLU A 136 24.67 -2.80 -19.93
CA GLU A 136 24.08 -2.30 -18.69
C GLU A 136 23.49 -0.89 -18.86
N LEU A 137 22.26 -0.74 -18.35
CA LEU A 137 21.50 0.49 -18.30
C LEU A 137 21.21 0.85 -16.84
N PRO A 138 21.68 2.00 -16.34
CA PRO A 138 21.38 2.41 -14.97
C PRO A 138 19.91 2.81 -14.82
N LEU A 139 19.35 2.49 -13.66
CA LEU A 139 18.05 2.95 -13.18
C LEU A 139 18.27 3.92 -12.03
N SER A 140 17.61 5.08 -12.07
CA SER A 140 17.56 6.00 -10.94
C SER A 140 16.30 6.84 -11.01
N HIS A 141 15.52 6.84 -9.95
CA HIS A 141 14.36 7.69 -9.79
C HIS A 141 14.10 7.97 -8.31
N GLN A 142 13.54 9.15 -8.02
CA GLN A 142 13.16 9.58 -6.68
C GLN A 142 11.76 10.16 -6.71
N GLY A 143 11.01 9.93 -5.64
CA GLY A 143 9.68 10.48 -5.48
C GLY A 143 9.19 10.37 -4.05
N THR A 144 7.89 10.54 -3.87
CA THR A 144 7.22 10.42 -2.56
C THR A 144 5.96 9.58 -2.67
N PHE A 145 5.56 8.93 -1.58
CA PHE A 145 4.27 8.25 -1.46
C PHE A 145 3.57 8.66 -0.16
N PRO A 146 2.22 8.62 -0.11
CA PRO A 146 1.47 8.99 1.08
C PRO A 146 1.68 7.96 2.20
N VAL A 147 1.85 8.43 3.43
CA VAL A 147 1.95 7.56 4.60
C VAL A 147 0.55 7.35 5.20
N PRO A 148 0.12 6.10 5.43
CA PRO A 148 -1.17 5.84 6.06
C PRO A 148 -1.25 6.34 7.49
N LYS A 149 -2.36 6.99 7.79
CA LYS A 149 -2.74 7.47 9.10
C LYS A 149 -3.67 6.46 9.75
N MET A 150 -3.53 6.29 11.06
CA MET A 150 -4.46 5.47 11.82
C MET A 150 -5.88 6.07 11.74
N PRO A 151 -6.92 5.24 11.57
CA PRO A 151 -8.29 5.72 11.64
C PRO A 151 -8.58 6.22 13.05
N GLN A 152 -9.37 7.29 13.14
CA GLN A 152 -9.83 7.79 14.44
C GLN A 152 -11.10 7.09 14.85
N VAL A 153 -11.19 6.69 16.11
CA VAL A 153 -12.39 6.07 16.66
C VAL A 153 -12.86 6.92 17.81
N ALA A 154 -14.15 7.22 17.84
CA ALA A 154 -14.80 8.00 18.88
C ALA A 154 -16.14 7.38 19.27
N PHE A 155 -16.51 7.50 20.53
CA PHE A 155 -17.86 7.18 20.95
C PHE A 155 -18.86 8.18 20.35
N GLN A 156 -20.02 7.68 19.94
CA GLN A 156 -21.23 8.47 19.87
C GLN A 156 -22.12 8.15 21.06
N GLN A 157 -23.21 8.89 21.20
CA GLN A 157 -24.14 8.73 22.32
C GLN A 157 -24.71 7.29 22.35
N PRO A 158 -24.45 6.51 23.42
CA PRO A 158 -25.02 5.17 23.55
C PRO A 158 -26.52 5.21 23.79
N ARG A 159 -27.22 4.13 23.41
CA ARG A 159 -28.66 4.00 23.60
C ARG A 159 -29.03 2.70 24.28
N ILE A 160 -30.02 2.74 25.16
CA ILE A 160 -30.58 1.56 25.80
C ILE A 160 -31.69 1.03 24.90
N GLN A 161 -31.44 -0.11 24.25
CA GLN A 161 -32.44 -0.76 23.39
C GLN A 161 -33.46 -1.55 24.21
N GLY A 162 -33.06 -2.05 25.38
CA GLY A 162 -33.95 -2.76 26.29
C GLY A 162 -33.37 -2.80 27.70
N LEU A 163 -34.27 -2.76 28.69
CA LEU A 163 -33.94 -2.83 30.11
C LEU A 163 -34.86 -3.85 30.78
N SER A 164 -34.29 -4.77 31.54
CA SER A 164 -35.00 -5.78 32.33
C SER A 164 -34.52 -5.74 33.78
N PHE A 165 -35.08 -6.62 34.62
CA PHE A 165 -34.68 -6.72 36.03
C PHE A 165 -33.28 -7.35 36.21
N ASP A 166 -32.86 -8.19 35.26
CA ASP A 166 -31.61 -8.96 35.29
C ASP A 166 -30.52 -8.41 34.35
N GLY A 167 -30.84 -7.43 33.50
CA GLY A 167 -29.87 -6.87 32.56
C GLY A 167 -30.36 -5.71 31.69
N ALA A 168 -29.50 -5.31 30.76
CA ALA A 168 -29.80 -4.31 29.75
C ALA A 168 -29.13 -4.66 28.41
N ARG A 169 -29.78 -4.28 27.31
CA ARG A 169 -29.18 -4.29 25.98
C ARG A 169 -28.84 -2.87 25.59
N ILE A 170 -27.55 -2.56 25.50
CA ILE A 170 -27.03 -1.24 25.18
C ILE A 170 -26.39 -1.30 23.80
N VAL A 171 -26.69 -0.32 22.95
CA VAL A 171 -25.97 -0.15 21.68
C VAL A 171 -24.99 1.01 21.83
N PHE A 172 -23.71 0.72 21.60
CA PHE A 172 -22.63 1.70 21.55
C PHE A 172 -22.31 2.00 20.08
N PRO A 173 -22.71 3.17 19.54
CA PRO A 173 -22.28 3.58 18.22
C PRO A 173 -20.85 4.13 18.31
N LEU A 174 -19.95 3.57 17.50
CA LEU A 174 -18.58 4.05 17.36
C LEU A 174 -18.41 4.69 15.99
N GLN A 175 -17.97 5.94 15.95
CA GLN A 175 -17.60 6.60 14.71
C GLN A 175 -16.15 6.28 14.37
N ILE A 176 -15.94 5.58 13.26
CA ILE A 176 -14.62 5.30 12.69
C ILE A 176 -14.39 6.28 11.54
N THR A 177 -13.34 7.08 11.60
CA THR A 177 -13.00 8.11 10.62
C THR A 177 -11.69 7.79 9.91
N ASN A 178 -11.75 7.57 8.60
CA ASN A 178 -10.59 7.42 7.74
C ASN A 178 -10.15 8.80 7.22
N ARG A 179 -9.01 9.29 7.69
CA ARG A 179 -8.41 10.56 7.24
C ARG A 179 -7.45 10.40 6.07
N ASN A 180 -7.30 9.18 5.55
CA ASN A 180 -6.47 8.93 4.39
C ASN A 180 -7.23 9.28 3.11
N PRO A 181 -6.56 9.72 2.04
CA PRO A 181 -7.19 9.97 0.74
C PRO A 181 -7.51 8.68 -0.03
N PHE A 182 -7.26 7.51 0.56
CA PHE A 182 -7.49 6.19 -0.02
C PHE A 182 -8.35 5.32 0.90
N PRO A 183 -9.05 4.32 0.35
CA PRO A 183 -9.86 3.40 1.14
C PRO A 183 -9.00 2.57 2.08
N LEU A 184 -9.49 2.32 3.29
CA LEU A 184 -8.89 1.38 4.24
C LEU A 184 -9.69 0.07 4.24
N PRO A 185 -9.06 -1.09 4.06
CA PRO A 185 -9.73 -2.36 4.28
C PRO A 185 -9.98 -2.55 5.79
N LEU A 186 -11.18 -2.97 6.20
CA LEU A 186 -11.48 -3.32 7.59
C LEU A 186 -11.89 -4.80 7.67
N GLY A 187 -11.39 -5.50 8.69
CA GLY A 187 -11.53 -6.95 8.85
C GLY A 187 -12.31 -7.36 10.10
N GLY A 188 -13.18 -6.49 10.60
CA GLY A 188 -13.89 -6.66 11.87
C GLY A 188 -13.16 -6.07 13.06
N MET A 189 -13.82 -6.11 14.22
CA MET A 189 -13.30 -5.56 15.47
C MET A 189 -13.70 -6.44 16.65
N SER A 190 -12.76 -6.78 17.53
CA SER A 190 -13.09 -7.36 18.84
C SER A 190 -12.99 -6.27 19.90
N ALA A 191 -14.03 -6.10 20.70
CA ALA A 191 -14.15 -5.00 21.65
C ALA A 191 -14.52 -5.54 23.04
N THR A 192 -13.77 -5.17 24.07
CA THR A 192 -14.13 -5.40 25.47
C THR A 192 -14.61 -4.11 26.09
N PHE A 193 -15.77 -4.16 26.73
CA PHE A 193 -16.39 -3.00 27.36
C PHE A 193 -16.31 -3.10 28.88
N ALA A 194 -16.10 -1.96 29.50
CA ALA A 194 -16.37 -1.77 30.91
C ALA A 194 -17.31 -0.56 31.11
N VAL A 195 -18.31 -0.72 31.97
CA VAL A 195 -19.30 0.31 32.27
C VAL A 195 -19.30 0.51 33.78
N GLY A 196 -19.14 1.75 34.25
CA GLY A 196 -19.04 2.03 35.68
C GLY A 196 -17.87 1.29 36.37
N GLY A 197 -16.80 1.01 35.62
CA GLY A 197 -15.63 0.28 36.11
C GLY A 197 -15.72 -1.25 36.09
N ALA A 198 -16.90 -1.84 35.84
CA ALA A 198 -17.05 -3.29 35.75
C ALA A 198 -17.02 -3.77 34.29
N ASN A 199 -16.36 -4.90 34.04
CA ASN A 199 -16.33 -5.53 32.72
C ASN A 199 -17.71 -6.08 32.36
N VAL A 200 -18.23 -5.70 31.20
CA VAL A 200 -19.56 -6.13 30.71
C VAL A 200 -19.49 -7.09 29.53
N GLY A 201 -18.28 -7.52 29.16
CA GLY A 201 -18.03 -8.58 28.18
C GLY A 201 -17.23 -8.12 26.96
N THR A 202 -16.91 -9.10 26.12
CA THR A 202 -16.25 -8.92 24.82
C THR A 202 -17.23 -9.21 23.69
N VAL A 203 -17.24 -8.36 22.67
CA VAL A 203 -18.12 -8.43 21.50
C VAL A 203 -17.30 -8.37 20.23
N GLN A 204 -17.68 -9.20 19.25
CA GLN A 204 -17.19 -9.08 17.88
C GLN A 204 -18.15 -8.17 17.10
N ALA A 205 -17.65 -7.00 16.70
CA ALA A 205 -18.41 -6.05 15.89
C ALA A 205 -18.14 -6.29 14.40
N VAL A 206 -19.22 -6.28 13.62
CA VAL A 206 -19.16 -6.32 12.16
C VAL A 206 -18.82 -4.91 11.66
N THR A 207 -17.71 -4.79 10.93
CA THR A 207 -17.32 -3.55 10.24
C THR A 207 -17.66 -3.67 8.76
N PRO A 208 -17.79 -2.57 8.01
CA PRO A 208 -17.79 -2.65 6.55
C PRO A 208 -16.48 -3.30 6.08
N ALA A 209 -16.45 -3.92 4.90
CA ALA A 209 -15.23 -4.51 4.35
C ALA A 209 -14.17 -3.45 4.00
N SER A 210 -14.62 -2.23 3.70
CA SER A 210 -13.74 -1.09 3.43
C SER A 210 -14.41 0.21 3.89
N LEU A 211 -13.59 1.16 4.34
CA LEU A 211 -13.97 2.53 4.64
C LEU A 211 -13.29 3.45 3.63
N ALA A 212 -14.07 4.17 2.82
CA ALA A 212 -13.50 5.01 1.77
C ALA A 212 -12.59 6.13 2.32
N GLY A 213 -11.77 6.70 1.43
CA GLY A 213 -10.90 7.80 1.80
C GLY A 213 -11.69 9.03 2.26
N ASN A 214 -11.17 9.74 3.26
CA ASN A 214 -11.77 10.94 3.85
C ASN A 214 -13.23 10.76 4.32
N GLN A 215 -13.62 9.53 4.69
CA GLN A 215 -14.97 9.20 5.11
C GLN A 215 -15.02 8.82 6.60
N ALA A 216 -16.16 9.08 7.23
CA ALA A 216 -16.52 8.52 8.53
C ALA A 216 -17.70 7.56 8.40
N GLN A 217 -17.70 6.51 9.21
CA GLN A 217 -18.79 5.55 9.31
C GLN A 217 -19.06 5.20 10.78
N VAL A 218 -20.34 5.07 11.13
CA VAL A 218 -20.77 4.61 12.44
C VAL A 218 -20.93 3.09 12.41
N VAL A 219 -20.30 2.41 13.36
CA VAL A 219 -20.46 0.98 13.63
C VAL A 219 -21.24 0.83 14.92
N GLU A 220 -22.36 0.13 14.87
CA GLU A 220 -23.21 -0.09 16.03
C GLU A 220 -22.83 -1.39 16.74
N ILE A 221 -22.50 -1.30 18.02
CA ILE A 221 -22.05 -2.45 18.81
C ILE A 221 -23.09 -2.75 19.90
N PRO A 222 -23.95 -3.76 19.70
CA PRO A 222 -24.87 -4.19 20.74
C PRO A 222 -24.13 -4.99 21.81
N VAL A 223 -24.24 -4.56 23.05
CA VAL A 223 -23.68 -5.22 24.23
C VAL A 223 -24.83 -5.65 25.14
N GLN A 224 -24.86 -6.94 25.47
CA GLN A 224 -25.79 -7.48 26.46
C GLN A 224 -25.12 -7.47 27.82
N VAL A 225 -25.67 -6.70 28.76
CA VAL A 225 -25.16 -6.56 30.11
C VAL A 225 -26.02 -7.38 31.06
N SER A 226 -25.42 -8.33 31.77
CA SER A 226 -26.06 -9.04 32.88
C SER A 226 -25.74 -8.34 34.20
N PHE A 227 -26.75 -7.91 34.95
CA PHE A 227 -26.56 -7.24 36.24
C PHE A 227 -26.10 -8.19 37.34
N LEU A 228 -26.45 -9.47 37.24
CA LEU A 228 -25.97 -10.50 38.16
C LEU A 228 -24.45 -10.72 38.05
N GLN A 229 -23.92 -10.64 36.82
CA GLN A 229 -22.49 -10.81 36.56
C GLN A 229 -21.70 -9.51 36.74
N ALA A 230 -22.23 -8.40 36.22
CA ALA A 230 -21.54 -7.10 36.22
C ALA A 230 -21.68 -6.35 37.56
N GLY A 231 -22.67 -6.71 38.38
CA GLY A 231 -22.90 -6.15 39.71
C GLY A 231 -23.76 -4.88 39.72
N MET A 232 -24.16 -4.49 40.94
CA MET A 232 -25.09 -3.38 41.18
C MET A 232 -24.55 -2.01 40.75
N ALA A 233 -23.23 -1.83 40.67
CA ALA A 233 -22.62 -0.60 40.19
C ALA A 233 -23.03 -0.29 38.73
N VAL A 234 -23.07 -1.31 37.87
CA VAL A 234 -23.48 -1.17 36.47
C VAL A 234 -24.97 -0.90 36.36
N ALA A 235 -25.79 -1.62 37.13
CA ALA A 235 -27.23 -1.41 37.17
C ALA A 235 -27.57 0.04 37.59
N ASN A 236 -26.88 0.58 38.59
CA ASN A 236 -27.06 1.96 39.04
C ASN A 236 -26.60 2.97 37.98
N ALA A 237 -25.48 2.72 37.30
CA ALA A 237 -24.94 3.61 36.26
C ALA A 237 -25.83 3.65 35.00
N ILE A 238 -26.45 2.52 34.65
CA ILE A 238 -27.43 2.47 33.56
C ILE A 238 -28.72 3.19 33.99
N ARG A 239 -29.21 2.95 35.22
CA ARG A 239 -30.41 3.59 35.76
C ARG A 239 -30.26 5.10 35.91
N SER A 240 -29.08 5.60 36.26
CA SER A 240 -28.79 7.05 36.33
C SER A 240 -28.69 7.72 34.96
N GLY A 241 -28.65 6.92 33.88
CA GLY A 241 -28.50 7.39 32.52
C GLY A 241 -27.10 7.93 32.19
N GLN A 242 -26.11 7.77 33.07
CA GLN A 242 -24.73 8.22 32.81
C GLN A 242 -23.73 7.26 33.47
N ALA A 243 -22.70 6.87 32.72
CA ALA A 243 -21.62 6.03 33.24
C ALA A 243 -20.27 6.38 32.63
N HIS A 244 -19.22 6.11 33.38
CA HIS A 244 -17.88 6.00 32.81
C HIS A 244 -17.80 4.72 31.97
N VAL A 245 -17.49 4.85 30.68
CA VAL A 245 -17.39 3.73 29.74
C VAL A 245 -15.97 3.65 29.22
N LYS A 246 -15.38 2.48 29.36
CA LYS A 246 -14.10 2.12 28.77
C LYS A 246 -14.30 1.06 27.69
N LEU A 247 -13.60 1.23 26.59
CA LEU A 247 -13.52 0.30 25.47
C LEU A 247 -12.05 -0.01 25.22
N ASP A 248 -11.68 -1.28 25.28
CA ASP A 248 -10.43 -1.78 24.71
C ASP A 248 -10.76 -2.67 23.51
N ALA A 249 -10.34 -2.27 22.32
CA ALA A 249 -10.67 -2.94 21.07
C ALA A 249 -9.44 -3.22 20.21
N ALA A 250 -9.56 -4.25 19.36
CA ALA A 250 -8.62 -4.56 18.30
C ALA A 250 -9.36 -4.47 16.96
N LEU A 251 -9.06 -3.44 16.17
CA LEU A 251 -9.61 -3.24 14.82
C LEU A 251 -8.67 -3.88 13.80
N LYS A 252 -9.18 -4.82 13.00
CA LYS A 252 -8.40 -5.43 11.92
C LYS A 252 -8.44 -4.58 10.66
N SER A 253 -7.30 -4.41 10.00
CA SER A 253 -7.17 -3.75 8.71
C SER A 253 -6.06 -4.42 7.89
N GLY A 254 -6.42 -5.09 6.80
CA GLY A 254 -5.50 -6.01 6.12
C GLY A 254 -5.04 -7.11 7.09
N ASN A 255 -3.73 -7.35 7.18
CA ASN A 255 -3.14 -8.26 8.17
C ASN A 255 -2.80 -7.56 9.50
N ALA A 256 -2.93 -6.23 9.58
CA ALA A 256 -2.64 -5.48 10.78
C ALA A 256 -3.81 -5.49 11.77
N SER A 257 -3.48 -5.40 13.06
CA SER A 257 -4.44 -5.26 14.16
C SER A 257 -4.10 -4.00 14.96
N LEU A 258 -5.02 -3.03 14.98
CA LEU A 258 -4.84 -1.79 15.70
C LEU A 258 -5.50 -1.85 17.08
N PRO A 259 -4.72 -1.72 18.17
CA PRO A 259 -5.29 -1.53 19.48
C PRO A 259 -5.92 -0.13 19.57
N ILE A 260 -7.15 -0.07 20.04
CA ILE A 260 -7.91 1.14 20.32
C ILE A 260 -8.30 1.10 21.79
N SER A 261 -8.02 2.16 22.53
CA SER A 261 -8.49 2.33 23.91
C SER A 261 -9.21 3.66 24.03
N LEU A 262 -10.49 3.63 24.38
CA LEU A 262 -11.32 4.80 24.62
C LEU A 262 -11.84 4.75 26.07
N SER A 263 -11.94 5.90 26.72
CA SER A 263 -12.40 5.99 28.10
C SER A 263 -13.06 7.35 28.34
N GLU A 264 -14.40 7.36 28.44
CA GLU A 264 -15.19 8.58 28.47
C GLU A 264 -16.41 8.46 29.38
N ASN A 265 -16.88 9.58 29.93
CA ASN A 265 -18.17 9.62 30.62
C ASN A 265 -19.28 9.82 29.60
N LEU A 266 -20.09 8.78 29.39
CA LEU A 266 -21.14 8.78 28.39
C LEU A 266 -22.52 8.89 29.05
N ARG A 267 -23.43 9.56 28.34
CA ARG A 267 -24.85 9.63 28.70
C ARG A 267 -25.65 8.67 27.82
N PHE A 268 -26.43 7.81 28.44
CA PHE A 268 -27.32 6.89 27.74
C PHE A 268 -28.62 7.59 27.38
N LYS A 269 -29.10 7.34 26.17
CA LYS A 269 -30.42 7.73 25.70
C LYS A 269 -31.40 6.57 25.75
#